data_AF-A0A3M1AXE5-F1
#
_entry.id   AF-A0A3M1AXE5-F1
#
_cell.length_a   1.000
_cell.length_b   1.000
_cell.length_c   1.000
_cell.angle_alpha   90.00
_cell.angle_beta   90.00
_cell.angle_gamma   90.00
#
_symmetry.space_group_name_H-M   'P 1'
#
loop_
_entity.id
_entity.type
_entity.pdbx_description
1 polymer ?
#
loop_
_entity_poly.entity_id
_entity_poly.type
_entity_poly.pdbx_seq_one_letter_code
_entity_poly.pdbx_strand_id
1 'polypeptide(L)'
;MHIDIAQRRYAVRLDAPLDISIPLRFNGEQPNFFNAPRATAQPFESGSFSGDTRRGGSCNVEMYRLIPHCNGTHTECAGHITHERVSLRNVLQTGFVPATLVTLVPEPARQTSESYEPDLQPQDRVITRRLLQHIWPRLRPGFGIAFILRTHPNDAEKRRRDYSKHPAPFFTLEAMDFLNDRGVEHLLVDFPSIDRAN
;
A
#
# COMPACT_ATOMS: atom_id res chain seq x y z
N MET A 1 0.04 26.67 -2.72
CA MET A 1 1.17 26.58 -3.69
C MET A 1 0.60 26.42 -5.09
N HIS A 2 1.30 26.83 -6.14
CA HIS A 2 0.92 26.50 -7.53
C HIS A 2 2.02 25.65 -8.16
N ILE A 3 1.63 24.68 -9.00
CA ILE A 3 2.54 23.83 -9.77
C ILE A 3 2.05 23.71 -11.21
N ASP A 4 2.97 23.52 -12.15
CA ASP A 4 2.65 23.30 -13.55
C ASP A 4 2.89 21.83 -13.90
N ILE A 5 1.86 21.17 -14.45
CA ILE A 5 1.90 19.77 -14.90
C ILE A 5 1.31 19.72 -16.30
N ALA A 6 2.04 19.15 -17.27
CA ALA A 6 1.59 18.99 -18.66
C ALA A 6 0.93 20.26 -19.24
N GLN A 7 1.62 21.40 -19.11
CA GLN A 7 1.20 22.72 -19.60
C GLN A 7 -0.06 23.30 -18.94
N ARG A 8 -0.48 22.76 -17.80
CA ARG A 8 -1.59 23.28 -16.99
C ARG A 8 -1.11 23.65 -15.59
N ARG A 9 -1.64 24.75 -15.08
CA ARG A 9 -1.36 25.24 -13.73
C ARG A 9 -2.39 24.71 -12.74
N TYR A 10 -1.91 24.15 -11.64
CA TYR A 10 -2.71 23.57 -10.56
C TYR A 10 -2.45 24.31 -9.25
N ALA A 11 -3.51 24.51 -8.46
CA ALA A 11 -3.41 24.96 -7.08
C ALA A 11 -3.31 23.75 -6.15
N VAL A 12 -2.31 23.76 -5.26
CA VAL A 12 -2.05 22.71 -4.26
C VAL A 12 -2.29 23.28 -2.87
N ARG A 13 -3.15 22.59 -2.11
CA ARG A 13 -3.44 22.85 -0.70
C ARG A 13 -2.53 21.99 0.18
N LEU A 14 -1.46 22.60 0.68
CA LEU A 14 -0.51 21.94 1.58
C LEU A 14 -0.94 22.03 3.06
N ASP A 15 -1.85 22.94 3.36
CA ASP A 15 -2.44 23.19 4.67
C ASP A 15 -3.53 22.16 5.06
N ALA A 16 -4.02 21.39 4.09
CA ALA A 16 -5.08 20.41 4.29
C ALA A 16 -4.84 19.12 3.48
N PRO A 17 -3.76 18.37 3.77
CA PRO A 17 -3.51 17.08 3.12
C PRO A 17 -4.59 16.05 3.51
N LEU A 18 -4.87 15.12 2.60
CA LEU A 18 -5.67 13.95 2.90
C LEU A 18 -4.73 12.80 3.30
N ASP A 19 -4.82 12.37 4.55
CA ASP A 19 -4.11 11.20 5.03
C ASP A 19 -4.77 9.92 4.48
N ILE A 20 -3.99 9.15 3.73
CA ILE A 20 -4.41 7.87 3.13
C ILE A 20 -3.86 6.66 3.90
N SER A 21 -3.18 6.88 5.02
CA SER A 21 -2.68 5.81 5.87
C SER A 21 -3.77 5.16 6.72
N ILE A 22 -3.54 3.89 7.07
CA ILE A 22 -4.29 3.21 8.13
C ILE A 22 -3.51 3.43 9.43
N PRO A 23 -4.08 4.13 10.43
CA PRO A 23 -3.39 4.32 11.71
C PRO A 23 -3.11 2.98 12.38
N LEU A 24 -1.83 2.73 12.69
CA LEU A 24 -1.41 1.50 13.36
C LEU A 24 -1.80 1.54 14.83
N ARG A 25 -2.73 0.66 15.25
CA ARG A 25 -3.12 0.49 16.65
C ARG A 25 -2.30 -0.62 17.29
N PHE A 26 -1.18 -0.26 17.92
CA PHE A 26 -0.38 -1.22 18.68
C PHE A 26 -1.22 -1.91 19.76
N ASN A 27 -1.03 -3.22 19.91
CA ASN A 27 -1.81 -4.10 20.82
C ASN A 27 -3.32 -4.21 20.48
N GLY A 28 -3.78 -3.57 19.40
CA GLY A 28 -5.18 -3.55 19.00
C GLY A 28 -5.43 -4.23 17.65
N GLU A 29 -6.64 -3.98 17.13
CA GLU A 29 -7.03 -4.36 15.77
C GLU A 29 -6.22 -3.58 14.74
N GLN A 30 -5.69 -4.30 13.76
CA GLN A 30 -4.82 -3.77 12.70
C GLN A 30 -4.93 -4.68 11.49
N PRO A 31 -4.65 -4.20 10.27
CA PRO A 31 -4.49 -5.07 9.12
C PRO A 31 -3.38 -6.09 9.41
N ASN A 32 -3.57 -7.32 8.97
CA ASN A 32 -2.56 -8.35 9.11
C ASN A 32 -2.42 -9.12 7.80
N PHE A 33 -1.18 -9.44 7.45
CA PHE A 33 -0.87 -10.25 6.29
C PHE A 33 0.16 -11.32 6.64
N PHE A 34 0.11 -12.45 5.92
CA PHE A 34 0.96 -13.63 6.16
C PHE A 34 0.96 -14.18 7.60
N ASN A 35 -0.17 -14.04 8.31
CA ASN A 35 -0.31 -14.47 9.71
C ASN A 35 0.84 -13.95 10.60
N ALA A 36 1.35 -12.77 10.27
CA ALA A 36 2.49 -12.19 10.97
C ALA A 36 2.10 -11.83 12.41
N PRO A 37 3.05 -11.83 13.36
CA PRO A 37 2.81 -11.24 14.68
C PRO A 37 2.23 -9.83 14.57
N ARG A 38 1.24 -9.55 15.43
CA ARG A 38 0.66 -8.20 15.56
C ARG A 38 1.72 -7.22 16.02
N ALA A 39 1.61 -5.96 15.57
CA ALA A 39 2.42 -4.89 16.12
C ALA A 39 2.06 -4.65 17.59
N THR A 40 3.08 -4.55 18.44
CA THR A 40 2.94 -4.36 19.89
C THR A 40 3.70 -3.15 20.38
N ALA A 41 3.20 -2.58 21.48
CA ALA A 41 3.87 -1.54 22.25
C ALA A 41 3.91 -1.98 23.71
N GLN A 42 5.04 -1.75 24.37
CA GLN A 42 5.19 -2.00 25.79
C GLN A 42 6.09 -0.94 26.42
N PRO A 43 5.89 -0.58 27.70
CA PRO A 43 6.82 0.30 28.40
C PRO A 43 8.26 -0.20 28.27
N PHE A 44 9.17 0.72 27.98
CA PHE A 44 10.60 0.45 28.01
C PHE A 44 11.05 0.33 29.47
N GLU A 45 11.66 -0.81 29.80
CA GLU A 45 12.13 -1.12 31.15
C GLU A 45 13.66 -1.21 31.13
N SER A 46 14.35 -0.55 32.05
CA SER A 46 15.81 -0.60 32.17
C SER A 46 16.27 -0.39 33.62
N GLY A 47 16.76 -1.45 34.26
CA GLY A 47 17.11 -1.39 35.69
C GLY A 47 15.90 -1.03 36.55
N SER A 48 15.97 0.07 37.29
CA SER A 48 14.84 0.61 38.08
C SER A 48 13.95 1.58 37.31
N PHE A 49 14.27 1.90 36.06
CA PHE A 49 13.48 2.80 35.22
C PHE A 49 12.33 2.03 34.56
N SER A 50 11.11 2.54 34.72
CA SER A 50 9.92 2.15 33.95
C SER A 50 9.42 3.31 33.11
N GLY A 51 9.31 3.10 31.80
CA GLY A 51 8.80 4.07 30.83
C GLY A 51 7.29 4.22 30.83
N ASP A 52 6.64 4.22 31.98
CA ASP A 52 5.19 4.39 32.11
C ASP A 52 4.86 5.24 33.36
N THR A 53 4.33 6.44 33.13
CA THR A 53 3.95 7.35 34.23
C THR A 53 2.84 6.77 35.11
N ARG A 54 2.02 5.86 34.58
CA ARG A 54 0.98 5.16 35.36
C ARG A 54 1.57 4.11 36.30
N ARG A 55 2.84 3.74 36.11
CA ARG A 55 3.60 2.80 36.96
C ARG A 55 4.64 3.50 37.84
N GLY A 56 4.59 4.84 37.92
CA GLY A 56 5.54 5.65 38.70
C GLY A 56 6.78 6.10 37.92
N GLY A 57 6.84 5.86 36.61
CA GLY A 57 7.87 6.42 35.74
C GLY A 57 7.82 7.95 35.66
N SER A 58 8.96 8.59 35.44
CA SER A 58 9.03 10.05 35.25
C SER A 58 8.56 10.51 33.86
N CYS A 59 8.50 9.59 32.89
CA CYS A 59 8.04 9.85 31.52
C CYS A 59 7.51 8.57 30.87
N ASN A 60 6.78 8.72 29.76
CA ASN A 60 6.32 7.61 28.94
C ASN A 60 7.34 7.32 27.85
N VAL A 61 7.87 6.10 27.83
CA VAL A 61 8.83 5.60 26.83
C VAL A 61 8.37 4.21 26.44
N GLU A 62 7.90 4.06 25.21
CA GLU A 62 7.38 2.79 24.70
C GLU A 62 8.42 2.13 23.77
N MET A 63 8.58 0.83 23.91
CA MET A 63 9.23 -0.03 22.92
C MET A 63 8.18 -0.55 21.94
N TYR A 64 8.41 -0.32 20.65
CA TYR A 64 7.56 -0.82 19.58
C TYR A 64 8.18 -2.03 18.89
N ARG A 65 7.35 -3.04 18.61
CA ARG A 65 7.70 -4.15 17.73
C ARG A 65 6.69 -4.20 16.60
N LEU A 66 7.16 -4.16 15.36
CA LEU A 66 6.32 -4.26 14.16
C LEU A 66 7.09 -4.89 13.01
N ILE A 67 6.34 -5.46 12.07
CA ILE A 67 6.78 -5.92 10.76
C ILE A 67 6.11 -4.99 9.75
N PRO A 68 6.79 -3.94 9.25
CA PRO A 68 6.15 -2.87 8.48
C PRO A 68 5.31 -3.37 7.30
N HIS A 69 5.86 -4.32 6.53
CA HIS A 69 5.18 -4.97 5.40
C HIS A 69 3.86 -5.67 5.81
N CYS A 70 3.75 -6.16 7.04
CA CYS A 70 2.62 -7.03 7.44
C CYS A 70 1.60 -6.36 8.38
N ASN A 71 1.90 -5.21 8.99
CA ASN A 71 1.07 -4.65 10.06
C ASN A 71 0.29 -3.38 9.69
N GLY A 72 0.46 -2.81 8.49
CA GLY A 72 -0.29 -1.62 8.10
C GLY A 72 0.14 -1.05 6.74
N THR A 73 -0.16 0.24 6.53
CA THR A 73 0.30 0.98 5.35
C THR A 73 1.82 1.05 5.34
N HIS A 74 2.43 0.68 4.22
CA HIS A 74 3.88 0.64 4.08
C HIS A 74 4.28 0.99 2.64
N THR A 75 5.58 1.03 2.40
CA THR A 75 6.16 1.26 1.09
C THR A 75 7.28 0.25 0.87
N GLU A 76 7.42 -0.21 -0.36
CA GLU A 76 8.44 -1.17 -0.78
C GLU A 76 9.31 -0.56 -1.87
N CYS A 77 10.50 -1.13 -2.03
CA CYS A 77 11.36 -0.91 -3.19
C CYS A 77 12.01 -2.24 -3.56
N ALA A 78 12.76 -2.28 -4.66
CA ALA A 78 13.44 -3.49 -5.12
C ALA A 78 14.26 -4.21 -4.02
N GLY A 79 14.84 -3.47 -3.07
CA GLY A 79 15.56 -4.03 -1.92
C GLY A 79 14.76 -4.99 -1.04
N HIS A 80 13.42 -5.00 -1.16
CA HIS A 80 12.53 -5.97 -0.53
C HIS A 80 12.68 -7.38 -1.12
N ILE A 81 12.91 -7.49 -2.44
CA ILE A 81 12.92 -8.76 -3.18
C ILE A 81 14.30 -9.13 -3.75
N THR A 82 15.27 -8.21 -3.71
CA THR A 82 16.64 -8.45 -4.19
C THR A 82 17.59 -8.86 -3.07
N HIS A 83 18.69 -9.53 -3.43
CA HIS A 83 19.81 -9.77 -2.50
C HIS A 83 20.50 -8.47 -2.07
N GLU A 84 20.54 -7.46 -2.95
CA GLU A 84 21.06 -6.14 -2.63
C GLU A 84 20.12 -5.42 -1.64
N ARG A 85 20.70 -4.82 -0.59
CA ARG A 85 19.97 -4.03 0.41
C ARG A 85 19.79 -2.60 -0.08
N VAL A 86 18.92 -2.42 -1.07
CA VAL A 86 18.54 -1.09 -1.57
C VAL A 86 17.67 -0.38 -0.53
N SER A 87 18.04 0.83 -0.15
CA SER A 87 17.30 1.63 0.83
C SER A 87 16.20 2.45 0.18
N LEU A 88 14.99 2.42 0.75
CA LEU A 88 13.90 3.32 0.38
C LEU A 88 14.33 4.79 0.37
N ARG A 89 15.13 5.21 1.35
CA ARG A 89 15.64 6.59 1.44
C ARG A 89 16.46 7.00 0.22
N ASN A 90 17.18 6.06 -0.40
CA ASN A 90 18.02 6.34 -1.55
C ASN A 90 17.21 6.39 -2.85
N VAL A 91 16.08 5.68 -2.90
CA VAL A 91 15.20 5.58 -4.09
C VAL A 91 14.16 6.71 -4.10
N LEU A 92 13.51 6.98 -2.96
CA LEU A 92 12.53 8.05 -2.79
C LEU A 92 13.23 9.40 -2.56
N GLN A 93 13.80 9.95 -3.63
CA GLN A 93 14.43 11.29 -3.61
C GLN A 93 13.48 12.41 -4.07
N THR A 94 12.31 12.05 -4.59
CA THR A 94 11.31 12.98 -5.13
C THR A 94 10.44 13.59 -4.04
N GLY A 95 10.05 14.85 -4.24
CA GLY A 95 9.09 15.56 -3.40
C GLY A 95 7.64 15.20 -3.76
N PHE A 96 6.81 16.20 -4.03
CA PHE A 96 5.43 15.96 -4.47
C PHE A 96 5.39 15.31 -5.86
N VAL A 97 4.73 14.16 -5.96
CA VAL A 97 4.51 13.45 -7.23
C VAL A 97 3.06 13.62 -7.68
N PRO A 98 2.79 14.04 -8.93
CA PRO A 98 1.46 14.02 -9.50
C PRO A 98 0.88 12.59 -9.54
N ALA A 99 -0.27 12.39 -8.91
CA ALA A 99 -0.89 11.08 -8.80
C ALA A 99 -2.34 11.06 -9.30
N THR A 100 -2.77 9.95 -9.90
CA THR A 100 -4.18 9.69 -10.19
C THR A 100 -4.72 8.64 -9.23
N LEU A 101 -5.83 8.95 -8.56
CA LEU A 101 -6.66 7.95 -7.89
C LEU A 101 -7.69 7.37 -8.88
N VAL A 102 -7.66 6.05 -9.05
CA VAL A 102 -8.67 5.30 -9.80
C VAL A 102 -9.41 4.37 -8.85
N THR A 103 -10.67 4.08 -9.18
CA THR A 103 -11.47 3.11 -8.44
C THR A 103 -11.99 2.06 -9.39
N LEU A 104 -11.77 0.78 -9.06
CA LEU A 104 -12.22 -0.34 -9.87
C LEU A 104 -12.70 -1.50 -9.01
N VAL A 105 -13.42 -2.42 -9.62
CA VAL A 105 -13.82 -3.69 -9.01
C VAL A 105 -12.88 -4.76 -9.56
N PRO A 106 -12.10 -5.47 -8.73
CA PRO A 106 -11.32 -6.62 -9.17
C PRO A 106 -12.24 -7.67 -9.83
N GLU A 107 -11.79 -8.27 -10.92
CA GLU A 107 -12.58 -9.29 -11.61
C GLU A 107 -12.27 -10.70 -11.12
N PRO A 108 -13.24 -11.62 -11.12
CA PRO A 108 -12.97 -13.04 -10.95
C PRO A 108 -11.96 -13.53 -11.99
N ALA A 109 -10.95 -14.31 -11.58
CA ALA A 109 -9.97 -14.88 -12.50
C ALA A 109 -10.61 -15.69 -13.64
N ARG A 110 -11.73 -16.38 -13.38
CA ARG A 110 -12.52 -17.10 -14.40
C ARG A 110 -13.11 -16.21 -15.51
N GLN A 111 -13.04 -14.89 -15.40
CA GLN A 111 -13.53 -13.93 -16.40
C GLN A 111 -12.40 -13.32 -17.25
N THR A 112 -11.16 -13.78 -17.06
CA THR A 112 -10.01 -13.35 -17.85
C THR A 112 -9.24 -14.55 -18.38
N SER A 113 -8.49 -14.32 -19.45
CA SER A 113 -7.49 -15.25 -20.00
C SER A 113 -6.07 -14.73 -19.80
N GLU A 114 -5.90 -13.69 -18.98
CA GLU A 114 -4.60 -13.13 -18.59
C GLU A 114 -3.88 -14.08 -17.62
N SER A 115 -2.56 -13.97 -17.59
CA SER A 115 -1.67 -14.94 -16.97
C SER A 115 -1.14 -14.48 -15.61
N TYR A 116 -0.74 -15.47 -14.80
CA TYR A 116 -0.07 -15.30 -13.51
C TYR A 116 0.73 -16.57 -13.20
N GLU A 117 1.83 -16.44 -12.45
CA GLU A 117 2.66 -17.57 -12.03
C GLU A 117 2.66 -17.67 -10.50
N PRO A 118 2.20 -18.78 -9.90
CA PRO A 118 1.59 -19.95 -10.54
C PRO A 118 0.17 -19.66 -11.05
N ASP A 119 -0.36 -20.50 -11.96
CA ASP A 119 -1.68 -20.34 -12.59
C ASP A 119 -2.78 -19.81 -11.66
N LEU A 120 -3.60 -18.91 -12.21
CA LEU A 120 -4.76 -18.33 -11.54
C LEU A 120 -5.75 -19.41 -11.08
N GLN A 121 -6.30 -19.24 -9.88
CA GLN A 121 -7.31 -20.13 -9.33
C GLN A 121 -8.72 -19.54 -9.52
N PRO A 122 -9.78 -20.36 -9.66
CA PRO A 122 -11.13 -19.86 -9.93
C PRO A 122 -11.69 -18.86 -8.91
N GLN A 123 -11.25 -18.96 -7.65
CA GLN A 123 -11.62 -18.05 -6.55
C GLN A 123 -10.88 -16.71 -6.58
N ASP A 124 -9.80 -16.60 -7.34
CA ASP A 124 -8.96 -15.42 -7.37
C ASP A 124 -9.73 -14.19 -7.86
N ARG A 125 -9.31 -13.04 -7.35
CA ARG A 125 -9.76 -11.71 -7.76
C ARG A 125 -8.55 -10.96 -8.28
N VAL A 126 -8.64 -10.45 -9.51
CA VAL A 126 -7.49 -9.91 -10.20
C VAL A 126 -7.74 -8.51 -10.76
N ILE A 127 -6.69 -7.73 -10.81
CA ILE A 127 -6.61 -6.50 -11.60
C ILE A 127 -5.97 -6.87 -12.92
N THR A 128 -6.70 -6.68 -14.01
CA THR A 128 -6.28 -7.08 -15.35
C THR A 128 -5.91 -5.90 -16.23
N ARG A 129 -5.09 -6.14 -17.25
CA ARG A 129 -4.76 -5.14 -18.28
C ARG A 129 -6.02 -4.59 -18.90
N ARG A 130 -7.03 -5.42 -19.16
CA ARG A 130 -8.32 -4.97 -19.71
C ARG A 130 -8.99 -3.91 -18.81
N LEU A 131 -9.02 -4.12 -17.50
CA LEU A 131 -9.57 -3.13 -16.55
C LEU A 131 -8.78 -1.82 -16.61
N LEU A 132 -7.45 -1.90 -16.62
CA LEU A 132 -6.57 -0.73 -16.66
C LEU A 132 -6.69 0.04 -17.99
N GLN A 133 -6.79 -0.66 -19.12
CA GLN A 133 -6.99 -0.07 -20.44
C GLN A 133 -8.29 0.72 -20.54
N HIS A 134 -9.37 0.24 -19.90
CA HIS A 134 -10.65 0.93 -19.93
C HIS A 134 -10.60 2.30 -19.22
N ILE A 135 -9.83 2.40 -18.15
CA ILE A 135 -9.72 3.64 -17.36
C ILE A 135 -8.62 4.57 -17.87
N TRP A 136 -7.58 4.04 -18.53
CA TRP A 136 -6.39 4.82 -18.89
C TRP A 136 -6.69 6.08 -19.72
N PRO A 137 -7.57 6.06 -20.74
CA PRO A 137 -7.88 7.26 -21.53
C PRO A 137 -8.48 8.41 -20.70
N ARG A 138 -8.94 8.15 -19.47
CA ARG A 138 -9.51 9.16 -18.56
C ARG A 138 -8.46 9.82 -17.67
N LEU A 139 -7.23 9.30 -17.65
CA LEU A 139 -6.14 9.90 -16.88
C LEU A 139 -5.76 11.26 -17.47
N ARG A 140 -5.49 12.21 -16.59
CA ARG A 140 -5.01 13.53 -17.01
C ARG A 140 -3.55 13.43 -17.46
N PRO A 141 -3.15 14.07 -18.57
CA PRO A 141 -1.75 14.15 -18.97
C PRO A 141 -0.86 14.62 -17.81
N GLY A 142 0.27 13.96 -17.60
CA GLY A 142 1.21 14.25 -16.51
C GLY A 142 0.85 13.68 -15.12
N PHE A 143 -0.28 12.98 -14.98
CA PHE A 143 -0.70 12.32 -13.72
C PHE A 143 -0.61 10.78 -13.80
N GLY A 144 0.30 10.26 -14.64
CA GLY A 144 0.54 8.83 -14.82
C GLY A 144 1.71 8.26 -14.01
N ILE A 145 2.58 9.11 -13.45
CA ILE A 145 3.81 8.69 -12.75
C ILE A 145 3.46 7.93 -11.46
N ALA A 146 2.53 8.48 -10.67
CA ALA A 146 1.98 7.79 -9.51
C ALA A 146 0.53 7.36 -9.77
N PHE A 147 0.28 6.07 -9.62
CA PHE A 147 -1.00 5.43 -9.85
C PHE A 147 -1.54 4.84 -8.55
N ILE A 148 -2.63 5.42 -8.05
CA ILE A 148 -3.28 4.99 -6.81
C ILE A 148 -4.54 4.22 -7.19
N LEU A 149 -4.59 2.94 -6.85
CA LEU A 149 -5.69 2.05 -7.14
C LEU A 149 -6.47 1.74 -5.86
N ARG A 150 -7.73 2.17 -5.83
CA ARG A 150 -8.71 1.81 -4.80
C ARG A 150 -9.62 0.71 -5.34
N THR A 151 -9.76 -0.39 -4.61
CA THR A 151 -10.66 -1.47 -5.00
C THR A 151 -12.04 -1.30 -4.37
N HIS A 152 -13.09 -1.71 -5.08
CA HIS A 152 -14.44 -1.77 -4.55
C HIS A 152 -14.89 -3.24 -4.40
N PRO A 153 -15.51 -3.63 -3.27
CA PRO A 153 -15.87 -2.80 -2.11
C PRO A 153 -14.65 -2.33 -1.29
N ASN A 154 -14.73 -1.09 -0.80
CA ASN A 154 -13.73 -0.48 0.10
C ASN A 154 -14.33 -0.24 1.49
N ASP A 155 -14.77 -1.33 2.12
CA ASP A 155 -15.41 -1.27 3.43
C ASP A 155 -14.41 -0.91 4.56
N ALA A 156 -14.96 -0.46 5.70
CA ALA A 156 -14.17 -0.06 6.85
C ALA A 156 -13.36 -1.21 7.48
N GLU A 157 -13.73 -2.48 7.23
CA GLU A 157 -13.05 -3.65 7.79
C GLU A 157 -11.64 -3.79 7.25
N LYS A 158 -11.34 -3.27 6.05
CA LYS A 158 -9.96 -3.28 5.51
C LYS A 158 -8.94 -2.70 6.49
N ARG A 159 -9.35 -1.75 7.35
CA ARG A 159 -8.49 -1.16 8.39
C ARG A 159 -8.11 -2.11 9.52
N ARG A 160 -8.71 -3.30 9.59
CA ARG A 160 -8.48 -4.32 10.63
C ARG A 160 -8.52 -5.75 10.08
N ARG A 161 -8.48 -5.91 8.76
CA ARG A 161 -8.68 -7.20 8.09
C ARG A 161 -7.45 -8.08 8.23
N ASP A 162 -7.69 -9.33 8.57
CA ASP A 162 -6.71 -10.41 8.49
C ASP A 162 -6.78 -11.00 7.07
N TYR A 163 -5.83 -10.59 6.23
CA TYR A 163 -5.77 -10.98 4.82
C TYR A 163 -5.26 -12.42 4.62
N SER A 164 -4.78 -13.09 5.67
CA SER A 164 -4.54 -14.54 5.64
C SER A 164 -5.84 -15.36 5.73
N LYS A 165 -6.95 -14.74 6.15
CA LYS A 165 -8.29 -15.35 6.17
C LYS A 165 -9.20 -14.81 5.07
N HIS A 166 -8.88 -13.62 4.57
CA HIS A 166 -9.65 -12.92 3.55
C HIS A 166 -8.73 -12.50 2.41
N PRO A 167 -8.51 -13.38 1.41
CA PRO A 167 -7.59 -13.11 0.32
C PRO A 167 -7.85 -11.77 -0.37
N ALA A 168 -6.77 -11.04 -0.63
CA ALA A 168 -6.79 -9.78 -1.36
C ALA A 168 -6.79 -10.01 -2.88
N PRO A 169 -7.25 -9.04 -3.68
CA PRO A 169 -6.95 -9.04 -5.10
C PRO A 169 -5.47 -8.77 -5.35
N PHE A 170 -4.99 -9.13 -6.54
CA PHE A 170 -3.61 -8.93 -7.01
C PHE A 170 -3.61 -8.63 -8.51
N PHE A 171 -2.45 -8.32 -9.11
CA PHE A 171 -2.35 -7.99 -10.53
C PHE A 171 -1.99 -9.22 -11.37
N THR A 172 -2.52 -9.31 -12.58
CA THR A 172 -2.00 -10.22 -13.61
C THR A 172 -0.65 -9.72 -14.16
N LEU A 173 0.10 -10.59 -14.82
CA LEU A 173 1.37 -10.22 -15.46
C LEU A 173 1.15 -9.11 -16.50
N GLU A 174 0.11 -9.24 -17.33
CA GLU A 174 -0.21 -8.27 -18.37
C GLU A 174 -0.64 -6.91 -17.79
N ALA A 175 -1.25 -6.90 -16.60
CA ALA A 175 -1.60 -5.67 -15.91
C ALA A 175 -0.35 -4.94 -15.43
N MET A 176 0.62 -5.66 -14.88
CA MET A 176 1.91 -5.09 -14.46
C MET A 176 2.72 -4.58 -15.65
N ASP A 177 2.82 -5.38 -16.72
CA ASP A 177 3.46 -4.96 -17.97
C ASP A 177 2.81 -3.70 -18.52
N PHE A 178 1.47 -3.62 -18.49
CA PHE A 178 0.75 -2.43 -18.96
C PHE A 178 1.08 -1.18 -18.14
N LEU A 179 1.21 -1.28 -16.81
CA LEU A 179 1.59 -0.14 -15.98
C LEU A 179 3.05 0.28 -16.25
N ASN A 180 3.95 -0.70 -16.40
CA ASN A 180 5.35 -0.48 -16.72
C ASN A 180 5.52 0.19 -18.10
N ASP A 181 4.85 -0.32 -19.14
CA ASP A 181 4.81 0.25 -20.50
C ASP A 181 4.34 1.71 -20.53
N ARG A 182 3.57 2.12 -19.51
CA ARG A 182 3.04 3.48 -19.37
C ARG A 182 3.87 4.38 -18.46
N GLY A 183 5.00 3.90 -17.97
CA GLY A 183 5.93 4.68 -17.14
C GLY A 183 5.38 4.97 -15.75
N VAL A 184 4.59 4.07 -15.17
CA VAL A 184 4.21 4.16 -13.75
C VAL A 184 5.45 3.86 -12.91
N GLU A 185 5.85 4.81 -12.07
CA GLU A 185 7.00 4.67 -11.16
C GLU A 185 6.55 4.37 -9.72
N HIS A 186 5.35 4.82 -9.35
CA HIS A 186 4.79 4.62 -8.02
C HIS A 186 3.40 4.00 -8.12
N LEU A 187 3.26 2.74 -7.71
CA LEU A 187 1.98 2.06 -7.61
C LEU A 187 1.54 1.99 -6.14
N LEU A 188 0.36 2.53 -5.84
CA LEU A 188 -0.24 2.46 -4.51
C LEU A 188 -1.55 1.69 -4.60
N VAL A 189 -1.79 0.81 -3.63
CA VAL A 189 -2.97 -0.04 -3.57
C VAL A 189 -3.60 -0.03 -2.19
N ASP A 190 -4.89 -0.33 -2.10
CA ASP A 190 -5.64 -0.41 -0.85
C ASP A 190 -5.77 -1.85 -0.29
N PHE A 191 -4.80 -2.70 -0.64
CA PHE A 191 -4.66 -4.09 -0.23
C PHE A 191 -3.17 -4.41 -0.01
N PRO A 192 -2.82 -5.51 0.69
CA PRO A 192 -1.49 -5.63 1.32
C PRO A 192 -0.35 -6.06 0.39
N SER A 193 -0.63 -6.52 -0.83
CA SER A 193 0.39 -7.04 -1.76
C SER A 193 -0.09 -6.90 -3.19
N ILE A 194 0.81 -6.55 -4.11
CA ILE A 194 0.50 -6.50 -5.55
C ILE A 194 0.50 -7.90 -6.19
N ASP A 195 1.12 -8.87 -5.54
CA ASP A 195 1.18 -10.28 -5.91
C ASP A 195 0.18 -11.13 -5.09
N ARG A 196 -0.20 -12.30 -5.63
CA ARG A 196 -1.07 -13.26 -4.97
C ARG A 196 -0.44 -13.75 -3.66
N ALA A 197 -1.22 -13.74 -2.59
CA ALA A 197 -0.87 -14.39 -1.32
C ALA A 197 -0.99 -15.91 -1.46
N ASN A 198 0.02 -16.65 -0.98
CA ASN A 198 0.12 -18.13 -1.03
C ASN A 198 -1.19 -18.90 -0.81
#